data_AF-A0A9W5IS36-F1
#
_entry.id   AF-A0A9W5IS36-F1
#
_cell.length_a   1.000
_cell.length_b   1.000
_cell.length_c   1.000
_cell.angle_alpha   90.00
_cell.angle_beta   90.00
_cell.angle_gamma   90.00
#
_symmetry.space_group_name_H-M   'P 1'
#
loop_
_entity.id
_entity.type
_entity.pdbx_description
1 polymer ?
#
loop_
_entity_poly.entity_id
_entity_poly.type
_entity_poly.pdbx_seq_one_letter_code
_entity_poly.pdbx_strand_id
1 'polypeptide(L)'
;MNNTKLVIPNCNEFISIYGFDCEIDDVIQTVKFVNGDERVTLSFDLTVNSVRLLFYRKDYIVIDLYLENLSELYLDENGNYLSFKFSNSLHILIKLYPQINITGTTLL
;
A
#
# COMPACT_ATOMS: atom_id res chain seq x y z
N MET A 1 -21.34 -15.71 -2.90
CA MET A 1 -20.38 -14.66 -2.50
C MET A 1 -20.41 -13.61 -3.58
N ASN A 2 -20.67 -12.34 -3.26
CA ASN A 2 -20.53 -11.26 -4.24
C ASN A 2 -19.04 -11.17 -4.59
N ASN A 3 -18.67 -11.66 -5.77
CA ASN A 3 -17.35 -11.46 -6.35
C ASN A 3 -17.23 -9.99 -6.79
N THR A 4 -17.16 -9.07 -5.84
CA THR A 4 -16.62 -7.74 -6.12
C THR A 4 -15.15 -7.95 -6.46
N LYS A 5 -14.84 -7.90 -7.75
CA LYS A 5 -13.47 -7.94 -8.26
C LYS A 5 -12.67 -6.85 -7.54
N LEU A 6 -11.51 -7.19 -6.99
CA LEU A 6 -10.60 -6.21 -6.41
C LEU A 6 -10.33 -5.13 -7.46
N VAL A 7 -10.51 -3.87 -7.06
CA VAL A 7 -10.12 -2.70 -7.84
C VAL A 7 -9.02 -2.00 -7.07
N ILE A 8 -7.81 -2.03 -7.61
CA ILE A 8 -6.69 -1.26 -7.06
C ILE A 8 -6.93 0.20 -7.47
N PRO A 9 -6.99 1.15 -6.52
CA PRO A 9 -7.15 2.57 -6.82
C PRO A 9 -6.04 3.04 -7.76
N ASN A 10 -6.38 3.91 -8.69
CA ASN A 10 -5.41 4.43 -9.64
C ASN A 10 -4.56 5.56 -9.01
N CYS A 11 -3.50 5.97 -9.70
CA CYS A 11 -2.64 7.07 -9.25
C CYS A 11 -3.39 8.34 -8.84
N ASN A 12 -4.44 8.73 -9.57
CA ASN A 12 -5.16 9.98 -9.27
C ASN A 12 -5.89 9.89 -7.93
N GLU A 13 -6.38 8.71 -7.54
CA GLU A 13 -6.99 8.49 -6.23
C GLU A 13 -5.94 8.61 -5.11
N PHE A 14 -4.76 8.01 -5.29
CA PHE A 14 -3.67 8.15 -4.31
C PHE A 14 -3.15 9.58 -4.18
N ILE A 15 -2.98 10.28 -5.31
CA ILE A 15 -2.56 11.69 -5.33
C ILE A 15 -3.62 12.56 -4.65
N SER A 16 -4.91 12.37 -4.96
CA SER A 16 -5.97 13.23 -4.43
C SER A 16 -6.22 13.02 -2.93
N ILE A 17 -6.19 11.78 -2.44
CA ILE A 17 -6.46 11.48 -1.02
C ILE A 17 -5.24 11.76 -0.14
N TYR A 18 -4.05 11.38 -0.59
CA TYR A 18 -2.86 11.37 0.25
C TYR A 18 -1.75 12.33 -0.18
N GLY A 19 -1.84 12.92 -1.37
CA GLY A 19 -0.73 13.69 -1.94
C GLY A 19 0.50 12.84 -2.28
N PHE A 20 0.31 11.53 -2.53
CA PHE A 20 1.40 10.63 -2.89
C PHE A 20 1.98 11.01 -4.25
N ASP A 21 3.30 10.85 -4.41
CA ASP A 21 3.88 10.76 -5.75
C ASP A 21 3.47 9.43 -6.37
N CYS A 22 3.11 9.42 -7.66
CA CYS A 22 2.70 8.20 -8.34
C CYS A 22 3.29 8.10 -9.75
N GLU A 23 3.71 6.89 -10.11
CA GLU A 23 4.21 6.53 -11.43
C GLU A 23 3.58 5.22 -11.89
N ILE A 24 3.36 5.09 -13.19
CA ILE A 24 2.90 3.84 -13.82
C ILE A 24 3.93 3.46 -14.86
N ASP A 25 4.45 2.24 -14.76
CA ASP A 25 5.33 1.62 -15.74
C ASP A 25 4.73 0.28 -16.17
N ASP A 26 4.29 0.21 -17.42
CA ASP A 26 3.50 -0.88 -17.99
C ASP A 26 2.27 -1.25 -17.13
N VAL A 27 2.32 -2.39 -16.44
CA VAL A 27 1.25 -2.88 -15.56
C VAL A 27 1.51 -2.65 -14.08
N ILE A 28 2.60 -1.98 -13.73
CA ILE A 28 3.00 -1.71 -12.36
C ILE A 28 2.69 -0.25 -12.00
N GLN A 29 1.84 -0.05 -11.00
CA GLN A 29 1.60 1.27 -10.41
C GLN A 29 2.41 1.41 -9.13
N THR A 30 3.31 2.38 -9.06
CA THR A 30 4.10 2.66 -7.86
C THR A 30 3.70 3.99 -7.25
N VAL A 31 3.33 3.97 -5.97
CA VAL A 31 3.07 5.16 -5.16
C VAL A 31 4.12 5.35 -4.09
N LYS A 32 4.48 6.60 -3.81
CA LYS A 32 5.52 6.98 -2.86
C LYS A 32 4.97 8.05 -1.92
N PHE A 33 5.23 7.84 -0.64
CA PHE A 33 4.90 8.78 0.43
C PHE A 33 6.11 9.06 1.28
N VAL A 34 6.35 10.33 1.60
CA VAL A 34 7.47 10.78 2.42
C VAL A 34 6.92 11.56 3.61
N ASN A 35 7.37 11.22 4.81
CA ASN A 35 7.09 11.94 6.04
C ASN A 35 8.36 12.08 6.87
N GLY A 36 8.98 13.26 6.80
CA GLY A 36 10.29 13.52 7.40
C GLY A 36 11.38 12.61 6.80
N ASP A 37 12.09 11.89 7.66
CA ASP A 37 13.12 10.91 7.26
C ASP A 37 12.51 9.55 6.85
N GLU A 38 11.19 9.37 6.92
CA GLU A 38 10.53 8.09 6.63
C GLU A 38 9.89 8.11 5.25
N ARG A 39 9.99 6.99 4.52
CA ARG A 39 9.36 6.84 3.21
C ARG A 39 8.71 5.48 3.08
N VAL A 40 7.51 5.45 2.52
CA VAL A 40 6.84 4.22 2.06
C VAL A 40 6.76 4.25 0.55
N THR A 41 7.06 3.12 -0.07
CA THR A 41 6.81 2.88 -1.49
C THR A 41 5.97 1.63 -1.62
N LEU A 42 4.88 1.73 -2.38
CA LEU A 42 3.98 0.62 -2.66
C LEU A 42 3.93 0.44 -4.17
N SER A 43 4.33 -0.73 -4.65
CA SER A 43 4.25 -1.08 -6.06
C SER A 43 3.19 -2.16 -6.23
N PHE A 44 2.17 -1.88 -7.02
CA PHE A 44 1.05 -2.76 -7.31
C PHE A 44 1.18 -3.33 -8.71
N ASP A 45 1.17 -4.65 -8.83
CA ASP A 45 1.00 -5.31 -10.13
C ASP A 45 -0.49 -5.48 -10.40
N LEU A 46 -0.98 -4.77 -11.42
CA LEU A 46 -2.39 -4.71 -11.78
C LEU A 46 -2.88 -5.99 -12.49
N THR A 47 -1.97 -6.87 -12.92
CA THR A 47 -2.33 -8.13 -13.60
C THR A 47 -2.52 -9.29 -12.63
N VAL A 48 -1.69 -9.37 -11.59
CA VAL A 48 -1.67 -10.49 -10.64
C VAL A 48 -2.16 -10.11 -9.23
N ASN A 49 -2.62 -8.87 -9.03
CA ASN A 49 -3.06 -8.36 -7.72
C ASN A 49 -2.00 -8.60 -6.63
N SER A 50 -0.76 -8.18 -6.90
CA SER A 50 0.34 -8.25 -5.93
C SER A 50 0.73 -6.85 -5.46
N VAL A 51 1.37 -6.78 -4.30
CA VAL A 51 1.94 -5.54 -3.77
C VAL A 51 3.34 -5.81 -3.25
N ARG A 52 4.28 -4.92 -3.60
CA ARG A 52 5.55 -4.77 -2.91
C ARG A 52 5.48 -3.55 -2.01
N LEU A 53 5.76 -3.75 -0.72
CA LEU A 53 5.91 -2.70 0.26
C LEU A 53 7.39 -2.53 0.59
N LEU A 54 7.89 -1.32 0.37
CA LEU A 54 9.21 -0.89 0.83
C LEU A 54 9.03 0.21 1.87
N PHE A 55 9.61 0.02 3.05
CA PHE A 55 9.68 1.05 4.08
C PHE A 55 11.13 1.45 4.31
N TYR A 56 11.37 2.75 4.28
CA TYR A 56 12.67 3.35 4.50
C TYR A 56 12.64 4.22 5.74
N ARG A 57 13.76 4.21 6.47
CA ARG A 57 14.08 5.22 7.48
C ARG A 57 15.45 5.77 7.14
N LYS A 58 15.50 7.07 6.81
CA LYS A 58 16.62 7.72 6.11
C LYS A 58 16.87 6.97 4.80
N ASP A 59 18.12 6.62 4.51
CA ASP A 59 18.51 5.94 3.28
C ASP A 59 18.49 4.40 3.39
N TYR A 60 18.03 3.85 4.51
CA TYR A 60 18.03 2.41 4.76
C TYR A 60 16.65 1.79 4.54
N ILE A 61 16.62 0.65 3.85
CA ILE A 61 15.43 -0.21 3.77
C ILE A 61 15.27 -0.93 5.10
N VAL A 62 14.15 -0.66 5.78
CA VAL A 62 13.76 -1.31 7.04
C VAL A 62 12.84 -2.50 6.77
N ILE A 63 11.97 -2.39 5.76
CA ILE A 63 11.06 -3.46 5.34
C ILE A 63 11.11 -3.55 3.82
N ASP A 64 11.25 -4.78 3.30
CA ASP A 64 11.00 -5.14 1.91
C ASP A 64 10.13 -6.40 1.91
N LEU A 65 8.86 -6.22 1.53
CA LEU A 65 7.85 -7.26 1.59
C LEU A 65 7.12 -7.32 0.27
N TYR A 66 7.17 -8.48 -0.38
CA TYR A 66 6.38 -8.78 -1.57
C TYR A 66 5.30 -9.80 -1.23
N LEU A 67 4.05 -9.50 -1.60
CA LEU A 67 2.90 -10.35 -1.33
C LEU A 67 1.96 -10.39 -2.54
N GLU A 68 1.55 -11.60 -2.89
CA GLU A 68 0.55 -11.88 -3.92
C GLU A 68 -0.84 -12.09 -3.31
N ASN A 69 -1.85 -12.22 -4.17
CA ASN A 69 -3.24 -12.51 -3.78
C ASN A 69 -3.85 -11.45 -2.85
N LEU A 70 -3.57 -10.16 -3.14
CA LEU A 70 -4.29 -9.04 -2.57
C LEU A 70 -5.79 -9.24 -2.84
N SER A 71 -6.59 -9.20 -1.79
CA SER A 71 -8.03 -9.44 -1.86
C SER A 71 -8.85 -8.19 -1.57
N GLU A 72 -8.36 -7.33 -0.66
CA GLU A 72 -8.99 -6.06 -0.33
C GLU A 72 -7.92 -4.97 -0.16
N LEU A 73 -8.25 -3.77 -0.62
CA LEU A 73 -7.49 -2.55 -0.40
C LEU A 73 -8.45 -1.48 0.12
N TYR A 74 -8.13 -0.92 1.28
CA TYR A 74 -8.92 0.14 1.90
C TYR A 74 -8.08 1.42 1.99
N LEU A 75 -8.66 2.53 1.52
CA LEU A 75 -8.12 3.87 1.65
C LEU A 75 -8.95 4.65 2.68
N ASP A 76 -8.31 5.22 3.70
CA ASP A 76 -8.93 6.22 4.57
C ASP A 76 -9.09 7.53 3.78
N GLU A 77 -10.33 7.97 3.59
CA GLU A 77 -10.66 9.21 2.87
C GLU A 77 -10.04 10.46 3.52
N ASN A 78 -9.70 10.38 4.81
CA ASN A 78 -9.02 11.47 5.53
C ASN A 78 -7.49 11.47 5.32
N GLY A 79 -6.95 10.52 4.56
CA GLY A 79 -5.53 10.47 4.22
C GLY A 79 -4.60 10.03 5.36
N ASN A 80 -5.12 9.47 6.46
CA ASN A 80 -4.27 9.15 7.63
C ASN A 80 -3.69 7.74 7.58
N TYR A 81 -4.37 6.81 6.92
CA TYR A 81 -3.94 5.41 6.82
C TYR A 81 -4.46 4.71 5.57
N LEU A 82 -3.88 3.56 5.27
CA LEU A 82 -4.41 2.62 4.30
C LEU A 82 -4.16 1.19 4.77
N SER A 83 -4.91 0.23 4.26
CA SER A 83 -4.72 -1.16 4.65
C SER A 83 -4.99 -2.15 3.53
N PHE A 84 -4.31 -3.30 3.63
CA PHE A 84 -4.31 -4.38 2.65
C PHE A 84 -4.77 -5.66 3.34
N LYS A 85 -5.71 -6.40 2.74
CA LYS A 85 -5.96 -7.77 3.14
C LYS A 85 -5.57 -8.71 2.02
N PHE A 86 -4.96 -9.81 2.42
CA PHE A 86 -4.53 -10.87 1.53
C PHE A 86 -5.36 -12.12 1.77
N SER A 87 -5.44 -12.96 0.74
CA SER A 87 -6.22 -14.20 0.79
C SER A 87 -5.73 -15.21 1.85
N ASN A 88 -4.51 -15.04 2.37
CA ASN A 88 -3.93 -15.85 3.46
C ASN A 88 -4.25 -15.29 4.87
N SER A 89 -5.29 -14.47 5.00
CA SER A 89 -5.72 -13.83 6.26
C SER A 89 -4.72 -12.84 6.87
N LEU A 90 -3.65 -12.47 6.14
CA LEU A 90 -2.78 -11.37 6.54
C LEU A 90 -3.47 -10.04 6.26
N HIS A 91 -3.49 -9.17 7.27
CA HIS A 91 -3.91 -7.78 7.17
C HIS A 91 -2.72 -6.88 7.49
N ILE A 92 -2.37 -6.00 6.56
CA ILE A 92 -1.35 -4.96 6.78
C ILE A 92 -2.04 -3.60 6.89
N LEU A 93 -1.76 -2.86 7.95
CA LEU A 93 -2.20 -1.48 8.15
C LEU A 93 -0.98 -0.55 8.13
N ILE A 94 -1.04 0.51 7.32
CA ILE A 94 -0.05 1.59 7.29
C ILE A 94 -0.72 2.86 7.79
N LYS A 95 -0.28 3.37 8.94
CA LYS A 95 -0.59 4.73 9.39
C LYS A 95 0.50 5.66 8.91
N LEU A 96 0.13 6.80 8.35
CA LEU A 96 1.05 7.74 7.69
C LEU A 96 1.53 8.86 8.64
N TYR A 97 0.71 9.21 9.62
CA TYR A 97 0.95 10.31 10.56
C TYR A 97 0.76 9.90 12.03
N PRO A 98 1.42 10.59 12.98
CA PRO A 98 2.46 11.62 12.77
C PRO A 98 3.79 11.04 12.29
N GLN A 99 4.00 9.74 12.48
CA GLN A 99 5.12 8.95 11.96
C GLN A 99 4.54 7.73 11.24
N ILE A 100 5.30 7.19 10.30
CA ILE A 100 4.85 6.01 9.57
C ILE A 100 4.91 4.80 10.49
N ASN A 101 3.78 4.11 10.64
CA ASN A 101 3.70 2.89 11.41
C ASN A 101 3.02 1.80 10.58
N ILE A 102 3.70 0.65 10.46
CA ILE A 102 3.27 -0.48 9.66
C ILE A 102 3.03 -1.64 10.62
N THR A 103 1.81 -2.16 10.63
CA THR A 103 1.40 -3.29 11.48
C THR A 103 0.85 -4.40 10.60
N GLY A 104 1.38 -5.62 10.77
CA GLY A 104 0.85 -6.83 10.17
C GLY A 104 0.15 -7.69 11.21
N THR A 105 -1.08 -8.12 10.94
CA THR A 105 -1.87 -8.99 11.81
C THR A 105 -2.37 -10.18 11.02
N THR A 106 -2.27 -11.38 11.58
CA THR A 106 -2.86 -12.59 11.02
C THR A 106 -4.12 -12.95 11.82
N LEU A 107 -5.23 -13.17 11.12
CA LEU A 107 -6.44 -13.69 11.74
C LEU A 107 -6.34 -15.23 11.74
N LEU A 108 -6.25 -15.82 12.94
CA LEU A 108 -6.21 -17.27 13.17
C LEU A 108 -7.61 -17.90 13.04
#